data_AF-A0A7X5JBX8-F1
#
_entry.id   AF-A0A7X5JBX8-F1
#
_cell.length_a   1.000
_cell.length_b   1.000
_cell.length_c   1.000
_cell.angle_alpha   90.00
_cell.angle_beta   90.00
_cell.angle_gamma   90.00
#
_symmetry.space_group_name_H-M   'P 1'
#
loop_
_entity.id
_entity.type
_entity.pdbx_description
1 polymer ?
#
loop_
_entity_poly.entity_id
_entity_poly.type
_entity_poly.pdbx_seq_one_letter_code
_entity_poly.pdbx_strand_id
1 'polypeptide(L)'
;MLTQKQKQIFEYIKKYIKKKGCSPTQKEIGKHFGLVKSTVHQHIEILKEKGVLNNQTRAIEIAKNKKPSILVNIPLLGTIAAGEPIEAIEDKETIEVPKSQLSKSGEHFALRVRGDSMIDEGIFDGDIVVIRKQPDAENGETVVALINDNEVTLKKIYKEKGRFRLQPANPSLKPFFTKELIVQGKVISIIRNYENNIYISSELLASSGEIKNIYKEPLTLFRGEDISKFPSTRFQGSKTKLVNWIWDNTKNLEFETMVDLFGGTGSVGYMFKQKGKRVFYNDYLKFNYLTGVALIENSDTKLTDDDLGFILAKHKNVKYPDFIQRTFKNIYYTDEENRWLDIVSTNIGKVKDKYKQALAYFSLFQSCIIKRPYNLFHRKNLYIRKANVERSFGNKTTWDKPFREHFLNFAKEVNEAIFDNGKKNIALNQDAFDFNRKADLIYIDTPYISNRGIGVDYIDFYHFLEGLCDYNNWINHVDYDSKHRKFKNKKSIWTDRNLIYNAFNKIFEKFQNNTLVISYRSDGIPSVEEIVSLLKKYKKNISIKQRAYKYALNHHKTYEVLFIATD
;
A
#
# COMPACT_ATOMS: atom_id res chain seq x y z
N MET A 1 -7.60 -3.08 -52.17
CA MET A 1 -6.88 -2.79 -53.44
C MET A 1 -7.28 -1.41 -53.98
N LEU A 2 -6.34 -0.62 -54.53
CA LEU A 2 -6.62 0.70 -55.13
C LEU A 2 -6.94 0.56 -56.63
N THR A 3 -7.91 1.32 -57.14
CA THR A 3 -8.15 1.41 -58.59
C THR A 3 -7.02 2.19 -59.28
N GLN A 4 -6.89 2.07 -60.60
CA GLN A 4 -5.84 2.76 -61.36
C GLN A 4 -5.88 4.28 -61.13
N LYS A 5 -7.07 4.89 -61.13
CA LYS A 5 -7.25 6.32 -60.88
C LYS A 5 -6.93 6.70 -59.43
N GLN A 6 -7.32 5.88 -58.44
CA GLN A 6 -6.97 6.09 -57.02
C GLN A 6 -5.45 6.02 -56.80
N LYS A 7 -4.76 5.09 -57.46
CA LYS A 7 -3.29 4.95 -57.41
C LYS A 7 -2.60 6.17 -58.02
N GLN A 8 -3.09 6.68 -59.15
CA GLN A 8 -2.56 7.90 -59.77
C GLN A 8 -2.74 9.13 -58.88
N ILE A 9 -3.92 9.30 -58.28
CA ILE A 9 -4.19 10.41 -57.35
C ILE A 9 -3.29 10.32 -56.11
N PHE A 10 -3.14 9.12 -55.54
CA PHE A 10 -2.25 8.88 -54.40
C PHE A 10 -0.78 9.20 -54.71
N GLU A 11 -0.26 8.74 -55.85
CA GLU A 11 1.11 9.03 -56.27
C GLU A 11 1.33 10.52 -56.58
N TYR A 12 0.32 11.21 -57.11
CA TYR A 12 0.38 12.66 -57.29
C TYR A 12 0.48 13.39 -55.94
N ILE A 13 -0.37 13.04 -54.96
CA ILE A 13 -0.31 13.60 -53.60
C ILE A 13 1.07 13.35 -52.98
N LYS A 14 1.62 12.13 -53.11
CA LYS A 14 2.96 11.78 -52.64
C LYS A 14 4.05 12.67 -53.24
N LYS A 15 4.06 12.82 -54.56
CA LYS A 15 5.04 13.65 -55.27
C LYS A 15 4.91 15.13 -54.90
N TYR A 16 3.68 15.60 -54.74
CA TYR A 16 3.39 16.98 -54.37
C TYR A 16 3.93 17.32 -52.97
N ILE A 17 3.65 16.47 -51.98
CA ILE A 17 4.17 16.63 -50.61
C ILE A 17 5.70 16.58 -50.59
N LYS A 18 6.31 15.62 -51.30
CA LYS A 18 7.78 15.51 -51.36
C LYS A 18 8.44 16.76 -51.96
N LYS A 19 7.78 17.42 -52.92
CA LYS A 19 8.33 18.59 -53.60
C LYS A 19 8.07 19.91 -52.87
N LYS A 20 6.90 20.08 -52.26
CA LYS A 20 6.46 21.36 -51.69
C LYS A 20 6.36 21.39 -50.16
N GLY A 21 6.56 20.25 -49.49
CA GLY A 21 6.44 20.13 -48.04
C GLY A 21 5.00 20.23 -47.51
N CYS A 22 4.00 20.42 -48.38
CA CYS A 22 2.59 20.52 -48.02
C CYS A 22 1.70 19.71 -48.97
N SER A 23 0.48 19.43 -48.54
CA SER A 23 -0.49 18.63 -49.30
C SER A 23 -1.22 19.45 -50.36
N PRO A 24 -1.47 18.92 -51.58
CA PRO A 24 -2.24 19.64 -52.59
C PRO A 24 -3.71 19.77 -52.17
N THR A 25 -4.30 20.91 -52.49
CA THR A 25 -5.74 21.14 -52.28
C THR A 25 -6.57 20.30 -53.25
N GLN A 26 -7.83 20.01 -52.88
CA GLN A 26 -8.75 19.28 -53.76
C GLN A 26 -8.94 19.98 -55.13
N LYS A 27 -8.84 21.31 -55.19
CA LYS A 27 -8.89 22.08 -56.44
C LYS A 27 -7.66 21.82 -57.32
N GLU A 28 -6.47 21.73 -56.73
CA GLU A 28 -5.23 21.43 -57.47
C GLU A 28 -5.22 20.00 -58.00
N ILE A 29 -5.70 19.03 -57.21
CA ILE A 29 -5.87 17.64 -57.65
C ILE A 29 -6.90 17.58 -58.80
N GLY A 30 -8.02 18.30 -58.67
CA GLY A 30 -9.04 18.39 -59.71
C GLY A 30 -8.50 18.95 -61.02
N LYS A 31 -7.75 20.06 -60.96
CA LYS A 31 -7.11 20.68 -62.13
C LYS A 31 -6.09 19.75 -62.80
N HIS A 32 -5.32 18.98 -62.03
CA HIS A 32 -4.32 18.08 -62.58
C HIS A 32 -4.92 16.86 -63.28
N PHE A 33 -6.04 16.33 -62.78
CA PHE A 33 -6.66 15.11 -63.31
C PHE A 33 -7.90 15.35 -64.17
N GLY A 34 -8.30 16.60 -64.38
CA GLY A 34 -9.53 16.98 -65.10
C GLY A 34 -10.80 16.57 -64.36
N LEU A 35 -10.79 16.58 -63.03
CA LEU A 35 -11.88 16.08 -62.19
C LEU A 35 -12.57 17.22 -61.45
N VAL A 36 -13.89 17.10 -61.27
CA VAL A 36 -14.66 18.01 -60.41
C VAL A 36 -14.36 17.74 -58.93
N LYS A 37 -14.50 18.78 -58.10
CA LYS A 37 -14.10 18.75 -56.68
C LYS A 37 -14.80 17.63 -55.89
N SER A 38 -16.07 17.35 -56.18
CA SER A 38 -16.84 16.27 -55.53
C SER A 38 -16.25 14.89 -55.80
N THR A 39 -15.85 14.60 -57.04
CA THR A 39 -15.19 13.33 -57.42
C THR A 39 -13.81 13.20 -56.79
N VAL A 40 -13.05 14.29 -56.71
CA VAL A 40 -11.77 14.31 -56.00
C VAL A 40 -11.97 14.02 -54.51
N HIS A 41 -12.99 14.63 -53.89
CA HIS A 41 -13.31 14.39 -52.50
C HIS A 41 -13.65 12.92 -52.24
N GLN A 42 -14.51 12.31 -53.07
CA GLN A 42 -14.84 10.88 -52.98
C GLN A 42 -13.60 9.99 -53.09
N HIS A 43 -12.70 10.27 -54.03
CA HIS A 43 -11.46 9.50 -54.15
C HIS A 43 -10.54 9.65 -52.93
N ILE A 44 -10.47 10.84 -52.33
CA ILE A 44 -9.70 11.07 -51.11
C ILE A 44 -10.31 10.33 -49.92
N GLU A 45 -11.63 10.35 -49.75
CA GLU A 45 -12.29 9.60 -48.67
C GLU A 45 -12.08 8.10 -48.83
N ILE A 46 -12.21 7.54 -50.04
CA ILE A 46 -11.93 6.12 -50.27
C ILE A 46 -10.45 5.78 -49.99
N LEU A 47 -9.52 6.68 -50.30
CA LEU A 47 -8.10 6.48 -49.99
C LEU A 47 -7.82 6.55 -48.47
N LYS A 48 -8.61 7.34 -47.72
CA LYS A 48 -8.56 7.36 -46.25
C LYS A 48 -9.16 6.09 -45.64
N GLU A 49 -10.33 5.66 -46.11
CA GLU A 49 -10.97 4.40 -45.68
C GLU A 49 -10.04 3.20 -45.91
N LYS A 50 -9.30 3.21 -47.02
CA LYS A 50 -8.29 2.19 -47.33
C LYS A 50 -6.99 2.34 -46.55
N GLY A 51 -6.92 3.28 -45.62
CA GLY A 51 -5.81 3.47 -44.68
C GLY A 51 -4.51 3.92 -45.32
N VAL A 52 -4.54 4.46 -46.56
CA VAL A 52 -3.33 4.93 -47.26
C VAL A 52 -3.11 6.44 -47.11
N LEU A 53 -4.12 7.19 -46.68
CA LEU A 53 -4.04 8.62 -46.35
C LEU A 53 -4.66 8.88 -44.97
N ASN A 54 -4.05 9.75 -44.16
CA ASN A 54 -4.59 10.20 -42.86
C ASN A 54 -4.71 11.73 -42.81
N ASN A 55 -5.60 12.24 -41.94
CA ASN A 55 -5.73 13.67 -41.65
C ASN A 55 -5.16 13.99 -40.27
N GLN A 56 -4.19 14.89 -40.20
CA GLN A 56 -4.03 15.78 -39.05
C GLN A 56 -4.08 17.22 -39.57
N THR A 57 -4.97 18.02 -38.96
CA THR A 57 -5.11 19.48 -39.18
C THR A 57 -5.03 19.97 -40.63
N ARG A 58 -6.06 19.63 -41.44
CA ARG A 58 -6.30 20.16 -42.82
C ARG A 58 -5.22 19.84 -43.87
N ALA A 59 -4.22 19.00 -43.57
CA ALA A 59 -3.26 18.46 -44.56
C ALA A 59 -3.41 16.93 -44.68
N ILE A 60 -3.42 16.42 -45.93
CA ILE A 60 -3.43 14.98 -46.20
C ILE A 60 -1.98 14.47 -46.05
N GLU A 61 -1.75 13.54 -45.11
CA GLU A 61 -0.48 12.83 -44.96
C GLU A 61 -0.56 11.39 -45.48
N ILE A 62 0.55 10.87 -46.00
CA ILE A 62 0.67 9.48 -46.44
C ILE A 62 0.74 8.58 -45.21
N ALA A 63 -0.19 7.63 -45.07
CA ALA A 63 -0.12 6.67 -43.99
C ALA A 63 1.15 5.82 -44.12
N LYS A 64 2.06 5.93 -43.15
CA LYS A 64 3.24 5.05 -43.06
C LYS A 64 2.74 3.62 -42.88
N ASN A 65 3.08 2.73 -43.82
CA ASN A 65 2.82 1.29 -43.77
C ASN A 65 3.29 0.70 -42.43
N LYS A 66 2.42 0.65 -41.41
CA LYS A 66 2.60 -0.21 -40.25
C LYS A 66 1.94 -1.55 -40.60
N LYS A 67 2.76 -2.58 -40.81
CA LYS A 67 2.28 -3.97 -40.65
C LYS A 67 1.52 -4.05 -39.32
N PRO A 68 0.41 -4.79 -39.21
CA PRO A 68 -0.29 -4.94 -37.94
C PRO A 68 0.72 -5.39 -36.88
N SER A 69 0.93 -4.57 -35.86
CA SER A 69 1.83 -4.90 -34.77
C SER A 69 1.22 -6.09 -34.04
N ILE A 70 1.84 -7.26 -34.16
CA ILE A 70 1.50 -8.40 -33.31
C ILE A 70 1.67 -7.94 -31.87
N LEU A 71 0.58 -7.85 -31.13
CA LEU A 71 0.57 -7.50 -29.72
C LEU A 71 0.91 -8.76 -28.92
N VAL A 72 1.72 -8.59 -27.87
CA VAL A 72 2.16 -9.66 -26.97
C VAL A 72 1.82 -9.23 -25.55
N ASN A 73 1.14 -10.11 -24.81
CA ASN A 73 0.85 -9.91 -23.40
C ASN A 73 2.09 -10.20 -22.56
N ILE A 74 2.53 -9.22 -21.77
CA ILE A 74 3.58 -9.40 -20.77
C ILE A 74 3.03 -9.09 -19.38
N PRO A 75 3.51 -9.77 -18.32
CA PRO A 75 3.01 -9.54 -16.97
C PRO A 75 3.41 -8.16 -16.44
N LEU A 76 2.45 -7.42 -15.87
CA LEU A 76 2.67 -6.19 -15.11
C LEU A 76 2.84 -6.56 -13.63
N LEU A 77 4.08 -6.55 -13.13
CA LEU A 77 4.44 -7.13 -11.83
C LEU A 77 4.25 -6.18 -10.63
N GLY A 78 3.62 -5.03 -10.83
CA GLY A 78 3.34 -4.05 -9.78
C GLY A 78 3.93 -2.66 -10.05
N THR A 79 4.12 -1.90 -8.97
CA THR A 79 4.65 -0.53 -9.02
C THR A 79 6.06 -0.47 -8.42
N ILE A 80 6.97 0.24 -9.08
CA ILE A 80 8.33 0.52 -8.61
C ILE A 80 8.41 1.96 -8.12
N ALA A 81 8.51 2.14 -6.80
CA ALA A 81 8.75 3.43 -6.16
C ALA A 81 10.23 3.53 -5.76
N ALA A 82 10.79 4.74 -5.80
CA ALA A 82 12.15 4.96 -5.34
C ALA A 82 12.28 4.68 -3.82
N GLY A 83 13.05 3.65 -3.45
CA GLY A 83 13.44 3.40 -2.07
C GLY A 83 12.41 2.68 -1.19
N GLU A 84 11.39 2.06 -1.79
CA GLU A 84 10.47 1.14 -1.08
C GLU A 84 10.43 -0.23 -1.78
N PRO A 85 10.15 -1.33 -1.04
CA PRO A 85 9.96 -2.65 -1.65
C PRO A 85 8.82 -2.63 -2.69
N ILE A 86 8.91 -3.42 -3.77
CA ILE A 86 7.82 -3.53 -4.77
C ILE A 86 6.55 -4.08 -4.12
N GLU A 87 5.42 -3.39 -4.24
CA GLU A 87 4.11 -4.01 -4.02
C GLU A 87 3.74 -4.90 -5.22
N ALA A 88 3.72 -6.22 -5.03
CA ALA A 88 3.21 -7.15 -6.04
C ALA A 88 1.68 -7.06 -6.11
N ILE A 89 1.15 -6.89 -7.31
CA ILE A 89 -0.29 -6.98 -7.62
C ILE A 89 -0.64 -8.46 -7.77
N GLU A 90 -1.75 -8.90 -7.17
CA GLU A 90 -2.21 -10.31 -7.20
C GLU A 90 -2.89 -10.71 -8.51
N ASP A 91 -3.32 -9.76 -9.32
CA ASP A 91 -3.85 -10.07 -10.64
C ASP A 91 -2.72 -10.38 -11.61
N LYS A 92 -2.97 -11.34 -12.52
CA LYS A 92 -2.21 -11.44 -13.78
C LYS A 92 -2.60 -10.25 -14.66
N GLU A 93 -2.42 -9.04 -14.18
CA GLU A 93 -2.55 -7.85 -15.01
C GLU A 93 -1.45 -7.99 -16.07
N THR A 94 -1.86 -8.08 -17.31
CA THR A 94 -0.94 -8.12 -18.44
C THR A 94 -1.15 -6.85 -19.24
N ILE A 95 -0.06 -6.34 -19.79
CA ILE A 95 -0.14 -5.23 -20.73
C ILE A 95 0.16 -5.75 -22.13
N GLU A 96 -0.66 -5.34 -23.07
CA GLU A 96 -0.45 -5.57 -24.49
C GLU A 96 0.66 -4.66 -24.99
N VAL A 97 1.77 -5.26 -25.42
CA VAL A 97 2.92 -4.54 -25.94
C VAL A 97 3.17 -4.97 -27.39
N PRO A 98 3.29 -4.03 -28.35
CA PRO A 98 3.77 -4.34 -29.69
C PRO A 98 5.05 -5.16 -29.66
N LYS A 99 5.12 -6.27 -30.40
CA LYS A 99 6.32 -7.12 -30.51
C LYS A 99 7.58 -6.33 -30.92
N SER A 100 7.42 -5.20 -31.61
CA SER A 100 8.51 -4.28 -31.95
C SER A 100 9.14 -3.54 -30.76
N GLN A 101 8.45 -3.46 -29.62
CA GLN A 101 8.93 -2.87 -28.37
C GLN A 101 9.52 -3.91 -27.40
N LEU A 102 9.50 -5.19 -27.79
CA LEU A 102 10.14 -6.29 -27.07
C LEU A 102 11.46 -6.68 -27.74
N SER A 103 12.37 -7.27 -26.96
CA SER A 103 13.56 -7.89 -27.56
C SER A 103 13.17 -9.14 -28.36
N LYS A 104 13.97 -9.48 -29.38
CA LYS A 104 13.74 -10.66 -30.25
C LYS A 104 13.71 -11.99 -29.47
N SER A 105 14.34 -12.04 -28.29
CA SER A 105 14.38 -13.17 -27.37
C SER A 105 14.43 -12.69 -25.91
N GLY A 106 14.14 -13.59 -24.97
CA GLY A 106 14.16 -13.35 -23.53
C GLY A 106 12.78 -13.16 -22.89
N GLU A 107 12.70 -13.41 -21.59
CA GLU A 107 11.49 -13.13 -20.79
C GLU A 107 11.37 -11.62 -20.55
N HIS A 108 10.13 -11.11 -20.62
CA HIS A 108 9.83 -9.71 -20.42
C HIS A 108 8.75 -9.54 -19.36
N PHE A 109 8.80 -8.44 -18.62
CA PHE A 109 7.77 -8.02 -17.68
C PHE A 109 7.69 -6.50 -17.65
N ALA A 110 6.61 -5.98 -17.09
CA ALA A 110 6.39 -4.54 -16.95
C ALA A 110 6.30 -4.14 -15.48
N LEU A 111 6.64 -2.88 -15.17
CA LEU A 111 6.41 -2.25 -13.88
C LEU A 111 5.87 -0.84 -14.08
N ARG A 112 4.94 -0.41 -13.24
CA ARG A 112 4.49 0.98 -13.20
C ARG A 112 5.46 1.82 -12.39
N VAL A 113 5.91 2.94 -12.92
CA VAL A 113 6.84 3.85 -12.25
C VAL A 113 6.07 4.72 -11.27
N ARG A 114 6.61 4.84 -10.06
CA ARG A 114 6.17 5.84 -9.08
C ARG A 114 7.36 6.72 -8.68
N GLY A 115 7.22 8.03 -8.86
CA GLY A 115 8.24 9.04 -8.59
C GLY A 115 9.01 9.50 -9.83
N ASP A 116 10.01 10.36 -9.59
CA ASP A 116 10.68 11.18 -10.61
C ASP A 116 12.18 10.85 -10.79
N SER A 117 12.63 9.68 -10.34
CA SER A 117 14.08 9.41 -10.25
C SER A 117 14.81 9.26 -11.57
N MET A 118 14.06 9.19 -12.67
CA MET A 118 14.55 8.88 -14.01
C MET A 118 14.00 9.87 -15.07
N ILE A 119 13.63 11.09 -14.66
CA ILE A 119 13.05 12.12 -15.55
C ILE A 119 13.95 12.50 -16.73
N ASP A 120 15.28 12.54 -16.54
CA ASP A 120 16.23 12.86 -17.61
C ASP A 120 16.36 11.71 -18.63
N GLU A 121 15.93 10.50 -18.26
CA GLU A 121 15.75 9.37 -19.19
C GLU A 121 14.35 9.37 -19.84
N GLY A 122 13.57 10.43 -19.60
CA GLY A 122 12.21 10.54 -20.09
C GLY A 122 11.24 9.56 -19.42
N ILE A 123 11.57 9.03 -18.25
CA ILE A 123 10.73 8.13 -17.44
C ILE A 123 10.11 8.94 -16.30
N PHE A 124 8.79 9.09 -16.31
CA PHE A 124 8.03 9.92 -15.38
C PHE A 124 7.11 9.07 -14.50
N ASP A 125 6.59 9.68 -13.45
CA ASP A 125 5.57 9.08 -12.59
C ASP A 125 4.35 8.64 -13.42
N GLY A 126 3.86 7.42 -13.14
CA GLY A 126 2.74 6.82 -13.87
C GLY A 126 3.12 6.09 -15.16
N ASP A 127 4.36 6.22 -15.65
CA ASP A 127 4.82 5.46 -16.82
C ASP A 127 4.84 3.95 -16.54
N ILE A 128 4.72 3.16 -17.60
CA ILE A 128 4.97 1.72 -17.54
C ILE A 128 6.30 1.43 -18.25
N VAL A 129 7.28 0.94 -17.50
CA VAL A 129 8.55 0.48 -18.06
C VAL A 129 8.44 -1.00 -18.42
N VAL A 130 8.96 -1.36 -19.59
CA VAL A 130 9.10 -2.74 -20.05
C VAL A 130 10.53 -3.21 -19.83
N ILE A 131 10.68 -4.31 -19.11
CA ILE A 131 11.94 -4.86 -18.65
C ILE A 131 12.19 -6.21 -19.31
N ARG A 132 13.39 -6.38 -19.87
CA ARG A 132 13.92 -7.68 -20.26
C ARG A 132 14.65 -8.29 -19.08
N LYS A 133 14.24 -9.48 -18.66
CA LYS A 133 14.85 -10.21 -17.55
C LYS A 133 16.25 -10.68 -17.95
N GLN A 134 17.25 -10.29 -17.17
CA GLN A 134 18.65 -10.67 -17.36
C GLN A 134 19.41 -10.46 -16.05
N PRO A 135 20.42 -11.30 -15.74
CA PRO A 135 21.12 -11.27 -14.46
C PRO A 135 22.23 -10.21 -14.39
N ASP A 136 22.52 -9.54 -15.51
CA ASP A 136 23.61 -8.57 -15.59
C ASP A 136 23.25 -7.38 -16.50
N ALA A 137 24.02 -6.30 -16.40
CA ALA A 137 23.88 -5.08 -17.18
C ALA A 137 25.22 -4.35 -17.37
N GLU A 138 25.30 -3.57 -18.44
CA GLU A 138 26.46 -2.74 -18.76
C GLU A 138 26.40 -1.37 -18.06
N ASN A 139 27.55 -0.69 -17.97
CA ASN A 139 27.63 0.62 -17.37
C ASN A 139 26.79 1.64 -18.14
N GLY A 140 25.94 2.38 -17.42
CA GLY A 140 25.03 3.38 -17.97
C GLY A 140 23.66 2.83 -18.37
N GLU A 141 23.43 1.51 -18.31
CA GLU A 141 22.11 0.94 -18.59
C GLU A 141 21.12 1.21 -17.46
N THR A 142 19.87 1.52 -17.84
CA THR A 142 18.75 1.67 -16.90
C THR A 142 18.23 0.28 -16.51
N VAL A 143 18.36 -0.06 -15.22
CA VAL A 143 18.05 -1.39 -14.69
C VAL A 143 17.07 -1.33 -13.54
N VAL A 144 16.36 -2.43 -13.36
CA VAL A 144 15.69 -2.76 -12.10
C VAL A 144 16.65 -3.60 -11.28
N ALA A 145 17.05 -3.09 -10.11
CA ALA A 145 18.00 -3.75 -9.21
C ALA A 145 17.38 -3.95 -7.83
N LEU A 146 17.61 -5.14 -7.26
CA LEU A 146 17.31 -5.49 -5.87
C LEU A 146 18.56 -5.24 -5.00
N ILE A 147 18.39 -4.52 -3.91
CA ILE A 147 19.42 -4.13 -2.95
C ILE A 147 19.01 -4.67 -1.58
N ASN A 148 19.96 -5.27 -0.84
CA ASN A 148 19.77 -5.75 0.53
C ASN A 148 18.51 -6.63 0.73
N ASP A 149 18.18 -7.47 -0.26
CA ASP A 149 17.05 -8.41 -0.30
C ASP A 149 15.64 -7.83 -0.09
N ASN A 150 15.48 -6.52 0.04
CA ASN A 150 14.19 -5.89 0.39
C ASN A 150 13.89 -4.62 -0.41
N GLU A 151 14.85 -4.01 -1.10
CA GLU A 151 14.64 -2.73 -1.79
C GLU A 151 14.83 -2.91 -3.30
N VAL A 152 13.82 -2.59 -4.11
CA VAL A 152 14.02 -2.50 -5.57
C VAL A 152 13.99 -1.06 -6.03
N THR A 153 14.91 -0.75 -6.92
CA THR A 153 15.03 0.58 -7.51
C THR A 153 15.19 0.52 -9.02
N LEU A 154 14.75 1.59 -9.68
CA LEU A 154 15.01 1.86 -11.09
C LEU A 154 16.09 2.94 -11.19
N LYS A 155 17.29 2.58 -11.68
CA LYS A 155 18.45 3.48 -11.76
C LYS A 155 19.36 3.09 -12.92
N LYS A 156 20.25 4.00 -13.35
CA LYS A 156 21.42 3.63 -14.17
C LYS A 156 22.46 2.92 -13.31
N ILE A 157 22.97 1.79 -13.78
CA ILE A 157 24.02 1.04 -13.05
C ILE A 157 25.41 1.38 -13.59
N TYR A 158 26.39 1.51 -12.69
CA TYR A 158 27.81 1.59 -13.03
C TYR A 158 28.60 0.66 -12.10
N LYS A 159 29.32 -0.28 -12.67
CA LYS A 159 30.27 -1.18 -12.01
C LYS A 159 31.57 -0.42 -11.80
N GLU A 160 31.88 -0.14 -10.53
CA GLU A 160 33.12 0.52 -10.08
C GLU A 160 34.00 -0.50 -9.32
N LYS A 161 35.28 -0.19 -9.10
CA LYS A 161 36.17 -1.12 -8.37
C LYS A 161 35.63 -1.39 -6.95
N GLY A 162 35.14 -2.62 -6.73
CA GLY A 162 34.66 -3.10 -5.42
C GLY A 162 33.27 -2.62 -4.99
N ARG A 163 32.50 -1.97 -5.88
CA ARG A 163 31.12 -1.51 -5.60
C ARG A 163 30.32 -1.24 -6.87
N PHE A 164 29.01 -1.15 -6.73
CA PHE A 164 28.09 -0.65 -7.74
C PHE A 164 27.62 0.76 -7.37
N ARG A 165 27.60 1.64 -8.36
CA ARG A 165 26.93 2.95 -8.29
C ARG A 165 25.60 2.86 -9.03
N LEU A 166 24.51 3.13 -8.32
CA LEU A 166 23.15 3.27 -8.85
C LEU A 166 22.84 4.75 -8.97
N GLN A 167 22.91 5.24 -10.21
CA GLN A 167 22.78 6.64 -10.58
C GLN A 167 21.32 6.95 -10.97
N PRO A 168 20.64 7.85 -10.26
CA PRO A 168 19.39 8.42 -10.77
C PRO A 168 19.66 9.27 -12.01
N ALA A 169 18.72 9.25 -12.94
CA ALA A 169 18.68 10.18 -14.06
C ALA A 169 17.72 11.32 -13.72
N ASN A 170 18.08 12.04 -12.67
CA ASN A 170 17.44 13.24 -12.20
C ASN A 170 18.55 14.07 -11.53
N PRO A 171 18.81 15.31 -11.95
CA PRO A 171 19.92 16.10 -11.43
C PRO A 171 19.75 16.44 -9.94
N SER A 172 18.50 16.44 -9.46
CA SER A 172 18.14 16.63 -8.06
C SER A 172 18.09 15.30 -7.30
N LEU A 173 18.87 14.29 -7.66
CA LEU A 173 19.03 13.08 -6.85
C LEU A 173 20.50 12.62 -6.85
N LYS A 174 21.00 12.22 -5.68
CA LYS A 174 22.38 11.74 -5.53
C LYS A 174 22.54 10.25 -5.90
N PRO A 175 23.72 9.83 -6.39
CA PRO A 175 24.00 8.43 -6.66
C PRO A 175 24.02 7.61 -5.36
N PHE A 176 23.48 6.41 -5.41
CA PHE A 176 23.54 5.43 -4.33
C PHE A 176 24.65 4.41 -4.60
N PHE A 177 25.36 3.95 -3.55
CA PHE A 177 26.47 3.01 -3.69
C PHE A 177 26.24 1.77 -2.82
N THR A 178 26.46 0.59 -3.38
CA THR A 178 26.36 -0.70 -2.66
C THR A 178 27.46 -1.66 -3.09
N LYS A 179 27.86 -2.57 -2.21
CA LYS A 179 28.78 -3.66 -2.55
C LYS A 179 28.05 -4.83 -3.24
N GLU A 180 26.76 -4.99 -2.95
CA GLU A 180 25.96 -6.12 -3.39
C GLU A 180 24.60 -5.62 -3.91
N LEU A 181 24.18 -6.16 -5.07
CA LEU A 181 22.85 -6.01 -5.63
C LEU A 181 22.57 -7.18 -6.58
N ILE A 182 21.30 -7.41 -6.88
CA ILE A 182 20.85 -8.39 -7.88
C ILE A 182 20.12 -7.63 -8.99
N VAL A 183 20.68 -7.65 -10.20
CA VAL A 183 19.99 -7.11 -11.38
C VAL A 183 18.82 -8.02 -11.72
N GLN A 184 17.60 -7.46 -11.74
CA GLN A 184 16.38 -8.18 -12.10
C GLN A 184 16.13 -8.11 -13.61
N GLY A 185 16.58 -7.02 -14.25
CA GLY A 185 16.52 -6.87 -15.70
C GLY A 185 16.80 -5.44 -16.17
N LYS A 186 16.89 -5.29 -17.49
CA LYS A 186 17.17 -4.04 -18.19
C LYS A 186 15.89 -3.44 -18.75
N VAL A 187 15.68 -2.14 -18.58
CA VAL A 187 14.59 -1.42 -19.24
C VAL A 187 14.86 -1.32 -20.75
N ILE A 188 13.89 -1.73 -21.55
CA ILE A 188 13.98 -1.73 -23.02
C ILE A 188 12.94 -0.84 -23.70
N SER A 189 11.85 -0.49 -23.01
CA SER A 189 10.80 0.39 -23.56
C SER A 189 10.00 1.07 -22.46
N ILE A 190 9.29 2.14 -22.83
CA ILE A 190 8.41 2.93 -21.96
C ILE A 190 7.06 3.06 -22.67
N ILE A 191 5.99 2.88 -21.91
CA ILE A 191 4.61 3.07 -22.35
C ILE A 191 4.00 4.16 -21.46
N ARG A 192 3.53 5.24 -22.09
CA ARG A 192 2.90 6.38 -21.41
C ARG A 192 1.48 6.58 -21.93
N ASN A 193 0.53 6.72 -21.00
CA ASN A 193 -0.85 7.11 -21.32
C ASN A 193 -1.09 8.56 -20.89
N TYR A 194 -1.40 9.43 -21.85
CA TYR A 194 -1.60 10.87 -21.63
C TYR A 194 -2.98 11.23 -21.07
N GLU A 195 -3.97 10.33 -21.15
CA GLU A 195 -5.33 10.61 -20.63
C GLU A 195 -5.43 10.57 -19.10
N ASN A 196 -4.43 9.97 -18.42
CA ASN A 196 -4.36 9.89 -16.96
C ASN A 196 -3.61 11.07 -16.30
N ASN A 197 -3.08 12.02 -17.08
CA ASN A 197 -2.26 13.14 -16.60
C ASN A 197 -2.99 14.49 -16.69
N ILE A 198 -4.12 14.65 -15.99
CA ILE A 198 -4.65 15.98 -15.66
C ILE A 198 -4.25 16.29 -14.22
N TYR A 199 -3.05 16.86 -14.05
CA TYR A 199 -2.68 17.57 -12.83
C TYR A 199 -3.32 18.96 -12.88
N ILE A 200 -4.34 19.19 -12.05
CA ILE A 200 -4.84 20.55 -11.82
C ILE A 200 -3.89 21.21 -10.82
N SER A 201 -3.12 22.19 -11.28
CA SER A 201 -2.39 23.12 -10.43
C SER A 201 -3.39 23.96 -9.63
N SER A 202 -3.16 24.05 -8.32
CA SER A 202 -4.03 24.76 -7.36
C SER A 202 -4.01 26.29 -7.48
N GLU A 203 -3.44 26.85 -8.55
CA GLU A 203 -3.30 28.30 -8.75
C GLU A 203 -4.34 28.89 -9.73
N LEU A 204 -5.17 28.07 -10.39
CA LEU A 204 -6.21 28.54 -11.31
C LEU A 204 -7.65 28.53 -10.74
N LEU A 205 -7.86 28.06 -9.51
CA LEU A 205 -9.19 27.95 -8.88
C LEU A 205 -9.62 29.19 -8.06
N ALA A 206 -8.85 30.28 -8.06
CA ALA A 206 -9.18 31.49 -7.30
C ALA A 206 -9.88 32.59 -8.11
N SER A 207 -10.28 32.35 -9.36
CA SER A 207 -10.88 33.40 -10.21
C SER A 207 -11.99 32.88 -11.14
N SER A 208 -13.13 32.50 -10.57
CA SER A 208 -14.45 32.68 -11.19
C SER A 208 -15.51 32.13 -10.23
N GLY A 209 -16.41 33.00 -9.82
CA GLY A 209 -17.64 32.59 -9.15
C GLY A 209 -18.49 31.76 -10.11
N GLU A 210 -19.19 30.79 -9.52
CA GLU A 210 -20.17 29.90 -10.15
C GLU A 210 -19.60 28.74 -10.98
N ILE A 211 -19.67 27.51 -10.43
CA ILE A 211 -20.39 26.36 -11.03
C ILE A 211 -20.36 25.16 -10.06
N LYS A 212 -21.50 24.45 -10.09
CA LYS A 212 -21.99 23.33 -9.27
C LYS A 212 -21.12 22.05 -9.32
N ASN A 213 -21.15 21.32 -8.20
CA ASN A 213 -21.06 19.85 -8.04
C ASN A 213 -20.19 19.09 -9.06
N ILE A 214 -18.88 19.01 -8.84
CA ILE A 214 -18.07 17.85 -9.21
C ILE A 214 -17.03 17.63 -8.11
N TYR A 215 -17.42 16.95 -7.02
CA TYR A 215 -16.45 16.35 -6.10
C TYR A 215 -15.98 15.03 -6.73
N LYS A 216 -14.79 15.04 -7.33
CA LYS A 216 -14.05 13.80 -7.60
C LYS A 216 -13.57 13.24 -6.26
N GLU A 217 -13.97 12.01 -5.97
CA GLU A 217 -13.55 11.23 -4.80
C GLU A 217 -12.02 11.27 -4.61
N PRO A 218 -11.51 11.33 -3.36
CA PRO A 218 -10.08 11.14 -3.11
C PRO A 218 -9.66 9.74 -3.58
N LEU A 219 -8.45 9.63 -4.15
CA LEU A 219 -7.83 8.38 -4.60
C LEU A 219 -7.88 7.29 -3.51
N THR A 220 -8.91 6.45 -3.56
CA THR A 220 -8.99 5.19 -2.84
C THR A 220 -8.17 4.15 -3.58
N LEU A 221 -7.02 3.79 -3.03
CA LEU A 221 -6.29 2.57 -3.40
C LEU A 221 -7.06 1.36 -2.83
N PHE A 222 -7.45 0.45 -3.73
CA PHE A 222 -8.09 -0.85 -3.50
C PHE A 222 -9.58 -0.84 -3.08
N ARG A 223 -10.48 -0.72 -4.07
CA ARG A 223 -11.86 -1.21 -3.94
C ARG A 223 -11.95 -2.60 -4.59
N GLY A 224 -11.59 -3.63 -3.83
CA GLY A 224 -12.26 -4.91 -3.95
C GLY A 224 -13.53 -4.82 -3.08
N GLU A 225 -14.69 -5.16 -3.63
CA GLU A 225 -15.93 -5.18 -2.87
C GLU A 225 -15.80 -6.17 -1.70
N ASP A 226 -15.58 -5.66 -0.47
CA ASP A 226 -16.30 -6.06 0.76
C ASP A 226 -15.87 -5.36 2.06
N ILE A 227 -14.81 -4.53 2.09
CA ILE A 227 -14.46 -3.69 3.28
C ILE A 227 -14.10 -2.26 2.87
N SER A 228 -14.94 -1.62 2.05
CA SER A 228 -14.67 -0.28 1.51
C SER A 228 -14.57 0.84 2.56
N LYS A 229 -14.96 0.57 3.81
CA LYS A 229 -15.02 1.56 4.90
C LYS A 229 -13.99 1.36 6.01
N PHE A 230 -13.18 0.30 6.01
CA PHE A 230 -12.18 0.13 7.07
C PHE A 230 -11.07 1.18 6.92
N PRO A 231 -10.65 1.88 7.99
CA PRO A 231 -9.66 2.95 7.85
C PRO A 231 -8.31 2.45 7.36
N SER A 232 -7.57 3.32 6.70
CA SER A 232 -6.21 2.99 6.27
C SER A 232 -5.29 2.79 7.48
N THR A 233 -4.33 1.88 7.36
CA THR A 233 -3.36 1.59 8.41
C THR A 233 -2.03 1.12 7.84
N ARG A 234 -0.94 1.49 8.51
CA ARG A 234 0.42 0.99 8.25
C ARG A 234 0.95 0.10 9.38
N PHE A 235 0.03 -0.47 10.17
CA PHE A 235 0.34 -1.42 11.22
C PHE A 235 0.95 -2.71 10.65
N GLN A 236 2.07 -3.15 11.21
CA GLN A 236 2.78 -4.35 10.81
C GLN A 236 1.97 -5.59 11.21
N GLY A 237 1.80 -6.52 10.28
CA GLY A 237 1.02 -7.74 10.52
C GLY A 237 -0.49 -7.57 10.35
N SER A 238 -0.96 -6.40 9.91
CA SER A 238 -2.38 -6.18 9.59
C SER A 238 -2.91 -7.21 8.60
N LYS A 239 -4.09 -7.76 8.90
CA LYS A 239 -4.81 -8.72 8.05
C LYS A 239 -5.76 -8.07 7.05
N THR A 240 -5.78 -6.74 6.92
CA THR A 240 -6.66 -6.01 5.98
C THR A 240 -6.61 -6.55 4.55
N LYS A 241 -5.45 -6.99 4.05
CA LYS A 241 -5.32 -7.57 2.69
C LYS A 241 -5.81 -9.03 2.59
N LEU A 242 -6.02 -9.70 3.72
CA LEU A 242 -6.36 -11.14 3.81
C LEU A 242 -7.80 -11.39 4.23
N VAL A 243 -8.49 -10.40 4.78
CA VAL A 243 -9.88 -10.48 5.26
C VAL A 243 -10.85 -11.16 4.29
N ASN A 244 -10.83 -10.84 3.00
CA ASN A 244 -11.73 -11.46 2.01
C ASN A 244 -11.43 -12.96 1.86
N TRP A 245 -10.16 -13.34 1.85
CA TRP A 245 -9.78 -14.75 1.79
C TRP A 245 -10.11 -15.49 3.09
N ILE A 246 -9.94 -14.85 4.25
CA ILE A 246 -10.39 -15.41 5.54
C ILE A 246 -11.90 -15.64 5.50
N TRP A 247 -12.68 -14.65 5.04
CA TRP A 247 -14.12 -14.76 4.89
C TRP A 247 -14.51 -15.89 3.94
N ASP A 248 -13.92 -15.97 2.75
CA ASP A 248 -14.24 -17.01 1.77
C ASP A 248 -14.03 -18.43 2.29
N ASN A 249 -13.06 -18.62 3.18
CA ASN A 249 -12.79 -19.92 3.78
C ASN A 249 -13.61 -20.17 5.06
N THR A 250 -14.29 -19.17 5.61
CA THR A 250 -15.05 -19.30 6.87
C THR A 250 -16.55 -19.08 6.72
N LYS A 251 -17.01 -18.48 5.62
CA LYS A 251 -18.43 -18.11 5.40
C LYS A 251 -19.43 -19.25 5.45
N ASN A 252 -18.98 -20.48 5.17
CA ASN A 252 -19.81 -21.68 5.19
C ASN A 252 -19.80 -22.40 6.56
N LEU A 253 -19.04 -21.90 7.54
CA LEU A 253 -19.10 -22.40 8.90
C LEU A 253 -20.38 -21.89 9.57
N GLU A 254 -21.02 -22.72 10.38
CA GLU A 254 -22.18 -22.33 11.17
C GLU A 254 -21.73 -21.67 12.48
N PHE A 255 -21.85 -20.34 12.55
CA PHE A 255 -21.56 -19.57 13.77
C PHE A 255 -22.27 -18.22 13.73
N GLU A 256 -22.70 -17.71 14.89
CA GLU A 256 -23.31 -16.37 15.01
C GLU A 256 -22.44 -15.41 15.82
N THR A 257 -21.58 -15.97 16.67
CA THR A 257 -20.68 -15.24 17.55
C THR A 257 -19.24 -15.65 17.29
N MET A 258 -18.34 -14.67 17.22
CA MET A 258 -16.92 -14.94 17.05
C MET A 258 -16.05 -14.09 17.97
N VAL A 259 -14.87 -14.62 18.30
CA VAL A 259 -13.84 -13.93 19.07
C VAL A 259 -12.65 -13.63 18.17
N ASP A 260 -12.24 -12.37 18.10
CA ASP A 260 -10.93 -11.99 17.57
C ASP A 260 -9.95 -11.92 18.75
N LEU A 261 -9.25 -13.04 19.02
CA LEU A 261 -8.57 -13.24 20.30
C LEU A 261 -7.27 -12.43 20.44
N PHE A 262 -6.60 -12.18 19.32
CA PHE A 262 -5.39 -11.37 19.15
C PHE A 262 -5.67 -10.26 18.14
N GLY A 263 -6.48 -9.31 18.56
CA GLY A 263 -7.20 -8.44 17.63
C GLY A 263 -6.34 -7.52 16.77
N GLY A 264 -5.20 -7.03 17.25
CA GLY A 264 -4.32 -6.15 16.48
C GLY A 264 -5.06 -4.94 15.89
N THR A 265 -5.02 -4.78 14.57
CA THR A 265 -5.78 -3.72 13.87
C THR A 265 -7.30 -3.83 13.96
N GLY A 266 -7.84 -4.99 14.35
CA GLY A 266 -9.28 -5.27 14.34
C GLY A 266 -9.87 -5.46 12.95
N SER A 267 -9.05 -5.60 11.90
CA SER A 267 -9.53 -5.78 10.53
C SER A 267 -10.37 -7.05 10.36
N VAL A 268 -10.03 -8.15 11.04
CA VAL A 268 -10.78 -9.41 10.96
C VAL A 268 -12.08 -9.32 11.75
N GLY A 269 -12.04 -8.86 13.00
CA GLY A 269 -13.25 -8.58 13.78
C GLY A 269 -14.20 -7.60 13.07
N TYR A 270 -13.67 -6.52 12.48
CA TYR A 270 -14.48 -5.55 11.72
C TYR A 270 -15.13 -6.19 10.49
N MET A 271 -14.40 -7.05 9.75
CA MET A 271 -14.97 -7.82 8.64
C MET A 271 -16.17 -8.66 9.10
N PHE A 272 -16.00 -9.46 10.17
CA PHE A 272 -17.10 -10.29 10.68
C PHE A 272 -18.28 -9.46 11.19
N LYS A 273 -18.02 -8.29 11.79
CA LYS A 273 -19.06 -7.32 12.15
C LYS A 273 -19.85 -6.87 10.92
N GLN A 274 -19.17 -6.55 9.80
CA GLN A 274 -19.84 -6.19 8.53
C GLN A 274 -20.66 -7.34 7.96
N LYS A 275 -20.23 -8.59 8.17
CA LYS A 275 -20.99 -9.80 7.80
C LYS A 275 -22.10 -10.17 8.78
N GLY A 276 -22.49 -9.25 9.67
CA GLY A 276 -23.63 -9.40 10.58
C GLY A 276 -23.35 -10.29 11.79
N LYS A 277 -22.10 -10.70 12.02
CA LYS A 277 -21.74 -11.54 13.18
C LYS A 277 -21.57 -10.69 14.43
N ARG A 278 -21.86 -11.29 15.58
CA ARG A 278 -21.54 -10.67 16.87
C ARG A 278 -20.06 -10.91 17.18
N VAL A 279 -19.33 -9.85 17.46
CA VAL A 279 -17.87 -9.89 17.61
C VAL A 279 -17.47 -9.55 19.03
N PHE A 280 -16.65 -10.43 19.62
CA PHE A 280 -15.86 -10.14 20.82
C PHE A 280 -14.42 -9.89 20.38
N TYR A 281 -14.00 -8.63 20.37
CA TYR A 281 -12.62 -8.27 20.11
C TYR A 281 -11.82 -8.35 21.41
N ASN A 282 -10.62 -8.94 21.37
CA ASN A 282 -9.71 -8.97 22.49
C ASN A 282 -8.29 -8.65 22.04
N ASP A 283 -7.57 -7.84 22.83
CA ASP A 283 -6.12 -7.71 22.68
C ASP A 283 -5.47 -7.38 24.03
N TYR A 284 -4.25 -7.88 24.23
CA TYR A 284 -3.47 -7.61 25.43
C TYR A 284 -2.98 -6.15 25.47
N LEU A 285 -2.62 -5.56 24.32
CA LEU A 285 -2.11 -4.20 24.22
C LEU A 285 -3.27 -3.20 24.29
N LYS A 286 -3.12 -2.18 25.14
CA LYS A 286 -4.16 -1.19 25.39
C LYS A 286 -4.50 -0.38 24.15
N PHE A 287 -3.52 -0.05 23.31
CA PHE A 287 -3.77 0.73 22.09
C PHE A 287 -4.57 -0.07 21.04
N ASN A 288 -4.35 -1.39 20.96
CA ASN A 288 -5.15 -2.29 20.12
C ASN A 288 -6.57 -2.42 20.69
N TYR A 289 -6.71 -2.62 22.00
CA TYR A 289 -8.02 -2.59 22.67
C TYR A 289 -8.82 -1.32 22.33
N LEU A 290 -8.22 -0.13 22.41
CA LEU A 290 -8.89 1.12 22.05
C LEU A 290 -9.29 1.17 20.57
N THR A 291 -8.51 0.54 19.68
CA THR A 291 -8.90 0.35 18.27
C THR A 291 -10.14 -0.54 18.15
N GLY A 292 -10.21 -1.62 18.92
CA GLY A 292 -11.40 -2.47 19.02
C GLY A 292 -12.63 -1.73 19.58
N VAL A 293 -12.45 -0.88 20.60
CA VAL A 293 -13.53 -0.03 21.12
C VAL A 293 -14.03 0.94 20.04
N ALA A 294 -13.10 1.56 19.30
CA ALA A 294 -13.40 2.54 18.27
C ALA A 294 -14.14 1.95 17.05
N LEU A 295 -13.70 0.79 16.55
CA LEU A 295 -14.18 0.23 15.28
C LEU A 295 -15.22 -0.88 15.42
N ILE A 296 -15.13 -1.66 16.50
CA ILE A 296 -15.92 -2.88 16.66
C ILE A 296 -17.04 -2.67 17.67
N GLU A 297 -16.73 -2.24 18.91
CA GLU A 297 -17.73 -2.02 19.96
C GLU A 297 -18.62 -0.80 19.68
N ASN A 298 -18.07 0.28 19.13
CA ASN A 298 -18.82 1.48 18.77
C ASN A 298 -19.81 1.22 17.62
N SER A 299 -21.07 1.60 17.80
CA SER A 299 -22.15 1.43 16.82
C SER A 299 -22.46 2.70 16.04
N ASP A 300 -22.34 3.88 16.66
CA ASP A 300 -22.93 5.12 16.12
C ASP A 300 -22.15 6.39 16.45
N THR A 301 -21.28 6.37 17.46
CA THR A 301 -20.65 7.56 17.99
C THR A 301 -19.54 8.02 17.05
N LYS A 302 -19.47 9.34 16.80
CA LYS A 302 -18.48 9.97 15.93
C LYS A 302 -17.83 11.16 16.61
N LEU A 303 -16.64 11.53 16.15
CA LEU A 303 -16.00 12.79 16.50
C LEU A 303 -16.67 13.94 15.74
N THR A 304 -17.15 14.94 16.46
CA THR A 304 -17.69 16.19 15.91
C THR A 304 -16.59 17.23 15.76
N ASP A 305 -16.86 18.31 15.03
CA ASP A 305 -15.91 19.44 14.90
C ASP A 305 -15.58 20.08 16.24
N ASP A 306 -16.53 20.14 17.18
CA ASP A 306 -16.31 20.62 18.55
C ASP A 306 -15.35 19.71 19.32
N ASP A 307 -15.51 18.38 19.18
CA ASP A 307 -14.59 17.42 19.79
C ASP A 307 -13.17 17.61 19.24
N LEU A 308 -13.04 17.73 17.91
CA LEU A 308 -11.76 17.94 17.23
C LEU A 308 -11.14 19.30 17.62
N GLY A 309 -11.96 20.34 17.73
CA GLY A 309 -11.57 21.67 18.19
C GLY A 309 -10.99 21.62 19.61
N PHE A 310 -11.66 20.92 20.52
CA PHE A 310 -11.17 20.71 21.88
C PHE A 310 -9.87 19.88 21.92
N ILE A 311 -9.84 18.74 21.21
CA ILE A 311 -8.70 17.80 21.26
C ILE A 311 -7.43 18.46 20.71
N LEU A 312 -7.54 19.20 19.61
CA LEU A 312 -6.39 19.72 18.85
C LEU A 312 -5.94 21.12 19.29
N ALA A 313 -6.65 21.76 20.22
CA ALA A 313 -6.31 23.10 20.72
C ALA A 313 -5.56 23.04 22.07
N LYS A 314 -4.69 24.04 22.28
CA LYS A 314 -4.06 24.29 23.58
C LYS A 314 -4.99 25.16 24.44
N HIS A 315 -5.37 24.68 25.61
CA HIS A 315 -6.29 25.37 26.53
C HIS A 315 -5.53 26.14 27.62
N LYS A 316 -5.89 27.41 27.86
CA LYS A 316 -5.22 28.28 28.84
C LYS A 316 -5.26 27.72 30.27
N ASN A 317 -6.36 27.08 30.64
CA ASN A 317 -6.60 26.56 32.00
C ASN A 317 -6.12 25.12 32.20
N VAL A 318 -5.37 24.56 31.24
CA VAL A 318 -4.83 23.21 31.31
C VAL A 318 -3.31 23.26 31.44
N LYS A 319 -2.79 22.68 32.51
CA LYS A 319 -1.35 22.45 32.66
C LYS A 319 -0.96 21.27 31.79
N TYR A 320 -0.18 21.54 30.75
CA TYR A 320 0.32 20.53 29.83
C TYR A 320 1.73 20.07 30.22
N PRO A 321 1.92 18.81 30.61
CA PRO A 321 3.25 18.23 30.79
C PRO A 321 4.07 18.26 29.49
N ASP A 322 5.36 17.94 29.60
CA ASP A 322 6.34 17.94 28.51
C ASP A 322 7.08 16.58 28.41
N PHE A 323 6.43 15.51 28.89
CA PHE A 323 7.07 14.23 29.08
C PHE A 323 7.59 13.63 27.77
N ILE A 324 6.77 13.63 26.71
CA ILE A 324 7.17 13.13 25.40
C ILE A 324 8.31 14.00 24.85
N GLN A 325 8.16 15.32 24.92
CA GLN A 325 9.19 16.27 24.47
C GLN A 325 10.54 16.04 25.15
N ARG A 326 10.57 15.85 26.46
CA ARG A 326 11.80 15.65 27.23
C ARG A 326 12.37 14.24 27.05
N THR A 327 11.53 13.22 27.11
CA THR A 327 11.97 11.80 27.14
C THR A 327 12.34 11.27 25.76
N PHE A 328 11.59 11.65 24.72
CA PHE A 328 11.75 11.15 23.34
C PHE A 328 12.42 12.16 22.39
N LYS A 329 13.12 13.14 22.95
CA LYS A 329 13.91 14.12 22.21
C LYS A 329 14.87 13.45 21.22
N ASN A 330 14.80 13.88 19.96
CA ASN A 330 15.60 13.35 18.85
C ASN A 330 15.45 11.84 18.58
N ILE A 331 14.36 11.21 19.03
CA ILE A 331 14.14 9.77 18.81
C ILE A 331 13.21 9.51 17.63
N TYR A 332 11.96 9.97 17.74
CA TYR A 332 10.89 9.65 16.78
C TYR A 332 10.40 10.85 15.99
N TYR A 333 10.21 11.98 16.67
CA TYR A 333 9.61 13.20 16.14
C TYR A 333 10.43 14.43 16.56
N THR A 334 10.17 15.58 15.91
CA THR A 334 10.80 16.85 16.29
C THR A 334 10.33 17.32 17.68
N ASP A 335 11.05 18.27 18.27
CA ASP A 335 10.69 18.79 19.60
C ASP A 335 9.33 19.51 19.61
N GLU A 336 8.97 20.15 18.49
CA GLU A 336 7.64 20.75 18.28
C GLU A 336 6.55 19.68 18.17
N GLU A 337 6.80 18.64 17.36
CA GLU A 337 5.87 17.52 17.20
C GLU A 337 5.67 16.77 18.53
N ASN A 338 6.73 16.53 19.30
CA ASN A 338 6.62 15.94 20.63
C ASN A 338 5.81 16.82 21.57
N ARG A 339 6.00 18.14 21.54
CA ARG A 339 5.20 19.08 22.35
C ARG A 339 3.72 19.03 21.98
N TRP A 340 3.43 18.92 20.69
CA TRP A 340 2.07 18.74 20.19
C TRP A 340 1.45 17.44 20.72
N LEU A 341 2.21 16.33 20.71
CA LEU A 341 1.77 15.06 21.26
C LEU A 341 1.46 15.14 22.76
N ASP A 342 2.27 15.85 23.55
CA ASP A 342 1.99 16.06 24.98
C ASP A 342 0.63 16.77 25.19
N ILE A 343 0.35 17.78 24.37
CA ILE A 343 -0.90 18.56 24.43
C ILE A 343 -2.10 17.68 24.05
N VAL A 344 -2.03 17.03 22.89
CA VAL A 344 -3.14 16.24 22.36
C VAL A 344 -3.43 15.03 23.23
N SER A 345 -2.40 14.32 23.71
CA SER A 345 -2.58 13.17 24.61
C SER A 345 -3.25 13.59 25.93
N THR A 346 -2.85 14.75 26.48
CA THR A 346 -3.49 15.32 27.68
C THR A 346 -4.96 15.65 27.43
N ASN A 347 -5.29 16.21 26.26
CA ASN A 347 -6.66 16.56 25.92
C ASN A 347 -7.53 15.30 25.69
N ILE A 348 -7.02 14.29 24.98
CA ILE A 348 -7.74 13.02 24.78
C ILE A 348 -8.05 12.35 26.11
N GLY A 349 -7.10 12.36 27.07
CA GLY A 349 -7.33 11.84 28.43
C GLY A 349 -8.45 12.54 29.20
N LYS A 350 -8.89 13.74 28.77
CA LYS A 350 -10.01 14.50 29.35
C LYS A 350 -11.34 14.28 28.63
N VAL A 351 -11.35 13.62 27.46
CA VAL A 351 -12.59 13.25 26.76
C VAL A 351 -13.34 12.21 27.57
N LYS A 352 -14.54 12.54 28.04
CA LYS A 352 -15.32 11.68 28.96
C LYS A 352 -16.05 10.53 28.25
N ASP A 353 -16.52 10.77 27.03
CA ASP A 353 -17.19 9.74 26.25
C ASP A 353 -16.15 8.72 25.78
N LYS A 354 -16.33 7.45 26.18
CA LYS A 354 -15.36 6.39 25.92
C LYS A 354 -15.16 6.11 24.43
N TYR A 355 -16.19 6.27 23.60
CA TYR A 355 -16.13 5.99 22.17
C TYR A 355 -15.44 7.14 21.45
N LYS A 356 -15.79 8.39 21.76
CA LYS A 356 -15.05 9.57 21.26
C LYS A 356 -13.58 9.53 21.67
N GLN A 357 -13.29 9.16 22.91
CA GLN A 357 -11.91 9.00 23.38
C GLN A 357 -11.16 7.93 22.57
N ALA A 358 -11.79 6.77 22.33
CA ALA A 358 -11.21 5.70 21.52
C ALA A 358 -10.97 6.13 20.05
N LEU A 359 -11.92 6.84 19.42
CA LEU A 359 -11.77 7.39 18.07
C LEU A 359 -10.62 8.41 17.98
N ALA A 360 -10.48 9.26 19.00
CA ALA A 360 -9.41 10.23 19.07
C ALA A 360 -8.04 9.55 19.23
N TYR A 361 -7.95 8.53 20.10
CA TYR A 361 -6.75 7.72 20.23
C TYR A 361 -6.41 6.98 18.94
N PHE A 362 -7.39 6.35 18.28
CA PHE A 362 -7.19 5.71 16.97
C PHE A 362 -6.55 6.69 15.96
N SER A 363 -7.12 7.89 15.86
CA SER A 363 -6.63 8.95 14.96
C SER A 363 -5.20 9.38 15.32
N LEU A 364 -4.89 9.50 16.61
CA LEU A 364 -3.54 9.80 17.10
C LEU A 364 -2.56 8.67 16.79
N PHE A 365 -2.95 7.41 16.97
CA PHE A 365 -2.11 6.24 16.72
C PHE A 365 -1.73 6.15 15.26
N GLN A 366 -2.70 6.26 14.35
CA GLN A 366 -2.42 6.23 12.91
C GLN A 366 -1.55 7.42 12.47
N SER A 367 -1.78 8.62 13.02
CA SER A 367 -0.95 9.80 12.79
C SER A 367 0.51 9.60 13.22
N CYS A 368 0.70 8.94 14.37
CA CYS A 368 2.01 8.54 14.85
C CYS A 368 2.65 7.52 13.91
N ILE A 369 1.98 6.42 13.60
CA ILE A 369 2.50 5.34 12.75
C ILE A 369 2.93 5.86 11.38
N ILE A 370 2.08 6.63 10.68
CA ILE A 370 2.34 7.08 9.31
C ILE A 370 3.55 8.03 9.20
N LYS A 371 3.85 8.77 10.27
CA LYS A 371 4.99 9.70 10.34
C LYS A 371 6.31 9.02 10.71
N ARG A 372 6.30 7.73 11.04
CA ARG A 372 7.51 6.98 11.41
C ARG A 372 8.18 6.39 10.18
N PRO A 373 9.51 6.53 10.03
CA PRO A 373 10.25 5.66 9.12
C PRO A 373 10.05 4.20 9.53
N TYR A 374 9.68 3.37 8.56
CA TYR A 374 9.28 1.97 8.74
C TYR A 374 7.99 1.74 9.55
N ASN A 375 7.25 2.79 9.93
CA ASN A 375 5.96 2.67 10.65
C ASN A 375 6.05 2.01 12.06
N LEU A 376 7.24 1.99 12.67
CA LEU A 376 7.53 1.27 13.93
C LEU A 376 8.35 2.11 14.92
N PHE A 377 8.29 1.78 16.21
CA PHE A 377 8.98 2.47 17.30
C PHE A 377 10.24 1.76 17.82
N HIS A 378 10.67 0.68 17.17
CA HIS A 378 11.81 -0.15 17.57
C HIS A 378 13.22 0.49 17.38
N ARG A 379 13.33 1.71 16.82
CA ARG A 379 14.63 2.37 16.55
C ARG A 379 14.58 3.90 16.69
N LYS A 380 15.66 4.47 17.20
CA LYS A 380 15.97 5.91 17.16
C LYS A 380 16.40 6.28 15.74
N ASN A 381 15.45 6.75 14.93
CA ASN A 381 15.69 6.98 13.49
C ASN A 381 15.09 8.29 12.97
N LEU A 382 14.81 9.28 13.84
CA LEU A 382 14.40 10.63 13.41
C LEU A 382 15.38 11.25 12.40
N TYR A 383 16.67 10.93 12.50
CA TYR A 383 17.69 11.37 11.54
C TYR A 383 17.34 10.97 10.10
N ILE A 384 16.65 9.84 9.90
CA ILE A 384 16.18 9.43 8.57
C ILE A 384 15.23 10.49 8.04
N ARG A 385 14.27 11.00 8.83
CA ARG A 385 13.35 12.06 8.37
C ARG A 385 14.09 13.35 8.03
N LYS A 386 15.00 13.77 8.91
CA LYS A 386 15.75 15.05 8.83
C LYS A 386 16.92 15.04 7.85
N ALA A 387 17.32 13.88 7.34
CA ALA A 387 18.41 13.80 6.38
C ALA A 387 18.04 14.59 5.12
N ASN A 388 18.88 15.55 4.75
CA ASN A 388 18.83 16.25 3.45
C ASN A 388 19.31 15.30 2.35
N VAL A 389 18.48 14.30 2.09
CA VAL A 389 18.57 13.41 0.94
C VAL A 389 17.42 13.78 0.03
N GLU A 390 17.70 14.03 -1.25
CA GLU A 390 16.64 14.24 -2.23
C GLU A 390 15.94 12.88 -2.45
N ARG A 391 14.62 12.85 -2.26
CA ARG A 391 13.80 11.63 -2.27
C ARG A 391 12.82 11.71 -3.42
N SER A 392 12.70 10.63 -4.18
CA SER A 392 11.94 10.61 -5.42
C SER A 392 10.44 10.29 -5.26
N PHE A 393 9.96 9.85 -4.09
CA PHE A 393 8.54 9.88 -3.70
C PHE A 393 8.28 9.45 -2.24
N GLY A 394 7.09 9.74 -1.70
CA GLY A 394 6.39 8.91 -0.69
C GLY A 394 6.64 9.12 0.80
N ASN A 395 7.79 9.65 1.23
CA ASN A 395 8.10 9.71 2.66
C ASN A 395 8.36 11.11 3.21
N LYS A 396 8.94 12.06 2.45
CA LYS A 396 9.13 13.42 2.97
C LYS A 396 7.79 14.16 3.13
N THR A 397 6.96 14.23 2.09
CA THR A 397 5.65 14.90 2.16
C THR A 397 4.74 14.30 3.22
N THR A 398 4.73 12.97 3.36
CA THR A 398 3.96 12.26 4.40
C THR A 398 4.53 12.54 5.80
N TRP A 399 5.85 12.48 5.98
CA TRP A 399 6.46 12.72 7.29
C TRP A 399 6.50 14.19 7.68
N ASP A 400 6.54 15.11 6.74
CA ASP A 400 6.60 16.56 6.99
C ASP A 400 5.21 17.17 7.13
N LYS A 401 4.17 16.51 6.60
CA LYS A 401 2.78 16.90 6.84
C LYS A 401 2.51 17.02 8.35
N PRO A 402 1.95 18.14 8.84
CA PRO A 402 1.69 18.36 10.25
C PRO A 402 0.89 17.24 10.91
N PHE A 403 1.18 16.95 12.17
CA PHE A 403 0.42 15.98 12.96
C PHE A 403 -1.09 16.29 12.98
N ARG A 404 -1.45 17.57 13.05
CA ARG A 404 -2.83 18.04 13.01
C ARG A 404 -3.57 17.57 11.75
N GLU A 405 -2.94 17.66 10.58
CA GLU A 405 -3.56 17.25 9.32
C GLU A 405 -3.74 15.74 9.24
N HIS A 406 -2.73 14.96 9.64
CA HIS A 406 -2.86 13.51 9.72
C HIS A 406 -3.98 13.10 10.67
N PHE A 407 -4.05 13.74 11.84
CA PHE A 407 -5.09 13.45 12.82
C PHE A 407 -6.48 13.70 12.24
N LEU A 408 -6.69 14.84 11.58
CA LEU A 408 -7.98 15.17 10.95
C LEU A 408 -8.36 14.19 9.84
N ASN A 409 -7.38 13.75 9.03
CA ASN A 409 -7.64 12.75 7.98
C ASN A 409 -8.06 11.41 8.58
N PHE A 410 -7.35 10.91 9.60
CA PHE A 410 -7.73 9.65 10.25
C PHE A 410 -9.01 9.77 11.08
N ALA A 411 -9.31 10.94 11.65
CA ALA A 411 -10.58 11.21 12.32
C ALA A 411 -11.75 11.13 11.33
N LYS A 412 -11.56 11.61 10.10
CA LYS A 412 -12.54 11.45 9.02
C LYS A 412 -12.69 9.99 8.63
N GLU A 413 -11.59 9.28 8.34
CA GLU A 413 -11.63 7.86 7.96
C GLU A 413 -12.31 7.00 9.03
N VAL A 414 -11.96 7.18 10.31
CA VAL A 414 -12.56 6.40 11.40
C VAL A 414 -14.04 6.73 11.59
N ASN A 415 -14.46 7.99 11.43
CA ASN A 415 -15.88 8.38 11.48
C ASN A 415 -16.70 7.75 10.34
N GLU A 416 -16.10 7.58 9.15
CA GLU A 416 -16.73 6.92 8.00
C GLU A 416 -16.83 5.40 8.19
N ALA A 417 -15.94 4.83 9.01
CA ALA A 417 -15.93 3.41 9.36
C ALA A 417 -16.98 3.01 10.42
N ILE A 418 -17.63 3.96 11.10
CA ILE A 418 -18.59 3.61 12.16
C ILE A 418 -19.93 3.19 11.58
N PHE A 419 -20.39 2.02 12.00
CA PHE A 419 -21.71 1.48 11.68
C PHE A 419 -22.20 0.52 12.75
N ASP A 420 -23.52 0.39 12.83
CA ASP A 420 -24.21 -0.61 13.64
C ASP A 420 -24.56 -1.83 12.77
N ASN A 421 -24.32 -3.03 13.28
CA ASN A 421 -24.73 -4.28 12.65
C ASN A 421 -25.91 -4.95 13.37
N GLY A 422 -26.54 -4.27 14.33
CA GLY A 422 -27.66 -4.77 15.13
C GLY A 422 -27.24 -5.81 16.17
N LYS A 423 -25.93 -5.99 16.42
CA LYS A 423 -25.40 -6.96 17.40
C LYS A 423 -24.61 -6.23 18.49
N LYS A 424 -24.69 -6.75 19.72
CA LYS A 424 -23.88 -6.26 20.84
C LYS A 424 -22.44 -6.78 20.76
N ASN A 425 -21.62 -6.06 20.03
CA ASN A 425 -20.17 -6.29 19.95
C ASN A 425 -19.48 -5.75 21.22
N ILE A 426 -18.34 -6.33 21.61
CA ILE A 426 -17.61 -5.93 22.82
C ILE A 426 -16.12 -6.00 22.53
N ALA A 427 -15.37 -4.97 22.95
CA ALA A 427 -13.91 -4.99 22.99
C ALA A 427 -13.42 -5.26 24.41
N LEU A 428 -12.36 -6.05 24.56
CA LEU A 428 -11.77 -6.45 25.83
C LEU A 428 -10.25 -6.25 25.78
N ASN A 429 -9.68 -5.91 26.94
CA ASN A 429 -8.24 -5.78 27.12
C ASN A 429 -7.75 -6.83 28.11
N GLN A 430 -7.56 -8.06 27.63
CA GLN A 430 -7.20 -9.20 28.46
C GLN A 430 -6.10 -10.01 27.80
N ASP A 431 -5.34 -10.73 28.61
CA ASP A 431 -4.52 -11.82 28.09
C ASP A 431 -5.44 -12.90 27.48
N ALA A 432 -5.03 -13.49 26.36
CA ALA A 432 -5.77 -14.53 25.66
C ALA A 432 -6.07 -15.75 26.55
N PHE A 433 -5.21 -16.07 27.52
CA PHE A 433 -5.44 -17.17 28.46
C PHE A 433 -6.56 -16.86 29.48
N ASP A 434 -6.80 -15.59 29.78
CA ASP A 434 -7.80 -15.13 30.75
C ASP A 434 -9.17 -14.86 30.13
N PHE A 435 -9.28 -14.91 28.80
CA PHE A 435 -10.53 -14.70 28.09
C PHE A 435 -11.56 -15.80 28.40
N ASN A 436 -12.75 -15.44 28.90
CA ASN A 436 -13.74 -16.41 29.40
C ASN A 436 -15.17 -16.21 28.88
N ARG A 437 -15.36 -15.50 27.74
CA ARG A 437 -16.70 -15.35 27.13
C ARG A 437 -17.03 -16.53 26.20
N LYS A 438 -18.30 -16.93 26.18
CA LYS A 438 -18.81 -17.94 25.25
C LYS A 438 -18.95 -17.34 23.85
N ALA A 439 -18.49 -18.07 22.85
CA ALA A 439 -18.65 -17.78 21.43
C ALA A 439 -18.62 -19.10 20.63
N ASP A 440 -19.06 -19.07 19.39
CA ASP A 440 -19.10 -20.25 18.53
C ASP A 440 -17.74 -20.48 17.84
N LEU A 441 -17.11 -19.39 17.38
CA LEU A 441 -15.84 -19.39 16.65
C LEU A 441 -14.77 -18.57 17.37
N ILE A 442 -13.56 -19.12 17.49
CA ILE A 442 -12.39 -18.41 18.00
C ILE A 442 -11.39 -18.21 16.86
N TYR A 443 -11.20 -16.95 16.46
CA TYR A 443 -10.17 -16.54 15.51
C TYR A 443 -8.88 -16.20 16.27
N ILE A 444 -7.77 -16.79 15.81
CA ILE A 444 -6.47 -16.73 16.48
C ILE A 444 -5.41 -16.26 15.47
N ASP A 445 -4.79 -15.11 15.73
CA ASP A 445 -3.67 -14.54 14.95
C ASP A 445 -2.53 -14.15 15.89
N THR A 446 -1.89 -15.15 16.46
CA THR A 446 -0.85 -14.97 17.49
C THR A 446 0.40 -14.30 16.93
N PRO A 447 1.20 -13.62 17.77
CA PRO A 447 2.61 -13.39 17.45
C PRO A 447 3.31 -14.73 17.18
N TYR A 448 4.33 -14.71 16.32
CA TYR A 448 5.03 -15.93 15.92
C TYR A 448 6.55 -15.71 15.92
N ILE A 449 7.28 -16.83 15.94
CA ILE A 449 8.72 -16.88 15.78
C ILE A 449 8.98 -17.41 14.37
N SER A 450 9.74 -16.68 13.56
CA SER A 450 10.15 -17.18 12.24
C SER A 450 11.10 -18.37 12.37
N ASN A 451 11.25 -19.17 11.32
CA ASN A 451 12.19 -20.29 11.26
C ASN A 451 13.66 -19.87 11.49
N ARG A 452 13.97 -18.59 11.29
CA ARG A 452 15.25 -17.93 11.63
C ARG A 452 15.42 -17.65 13.12
N GLY A 453 14.43 -17.98 13.95
CA GLY A 453 14.43 -17.75 15.40
C GLY A 453 14.10 -16.31 15.81
N ILE A 454 13.66 -15.45 14.87
CA ILE A 454 13.30 -14.06 15.17
C ILE A 454 11.82 -14.02 15.53
N GLY A 455 11.52 -13.68 16.80
CA GLY A 455 10.17 -13.46 17.31
C GLY A 455 9.62 -12.07 16.97
N VAL A 456 8.32 -11.99 16.71
CA VAL A 456 7.59 -10.73 16.57
C VAL A 456 7.08 -10.29 17.93
N ASP A 457 7.67 -9.23 18.48
CA ASP A 457 7.22 -8.61 19.72
C ASP A 457 6.52 -7.27 19.46
N TYR A 458 5.19 -7.28 19.48
CA TYR A 458 4.38 -6.10 19.20
C TYR A 458 4.52 -5.02 20.28
N ILE A 459 4.81 -5.35 21.55
CA ILE A 459 5.05 -4.31 22.55
C ILE A 459 6.36 -3.59 22.24
N ASP A 460 7.43 -4.29 21.83
CA ASP A 460 8.69 -3.63 21.41
C ASP A 460 8.52 -2.79 20.13
N PHE A 461 7.58 -3.14 19.26
CA PHE A 461 7.30 -2.37 18.03
C PHE A 461 6.44 -1.13 18.27
N TYR A 462 5.51 -1.19 19.22
CA TYR A 462 4.46 -0.20 19.42
C TYR A 462 4.40 0.37 20.85
N HIS A 463 5.43 0.18 21.68
CA HIS A 463 5.49 0.69 23.06
C HIS A 463 5.21 2.19 23.18
N PHE A 464 5.53 2.98 22.15
CA PHE A 464 5.22 4.40 22.14
C PHE A 464 3.70 4.65 22.13
N LEU A 465 2.94 3.89 21.34
CA LEU A 465 1.49 3.98 21.30
C LEU A 465 0.86 3.43 22.58
N GLU A 466 1.42 2.35 23.10
CA GLU A 466 1.00 1.81 24.40
C GLU A 466 1.18 2.85 25.52
N GLY A 467 2.29 3.59 25.51
CA GLY A 467 2.55 4.66 26.46
C GLY A 467 1.60 5.86 26.33
N LEU A 468 1.14 6.19 25.12
CA LEU A 468 0.12 7.23 24.93
C LEU A 468 -1.20 6.88 25.63
N CYS A 469 -1.52 5.59 25.79
CA CYS A 469 -2.74 5.14 26.46
C CYS A 469 -2.70 5.34 27.98
N ASP A 470 -1.49 5.39 28.57
CA ASP A 470 -1.25 5.56 30.01
C ASP A 470 -0.26 6.71 30.25
N TYR A 471 -0.56 7.86 29.63
CA TYR A 471 0.33 9.00 29.56
C TYR A 471 0.86 9.46 30.94
N ASN A 472 0.03 9.41 31.98
CA ASN A 472 0.41 9.87 33.33
C ASN A 472 1.38 8.92 34.04
N ASN A 473 1.33 7.61 33.77
CA ASN A 473 2.21 6.64 34.41
C ASN A 473 3.35 6.16 33.50
N TRP A 474 3.36 6.58 32.22
CA TRP A 474 4.35 6.17 31.22
C TRP A 474 5.80 6.31 31.71
N ILE A 475 6.11 7.34 32.51
CA ILE A 475 7.44 7.56 33.11
C ILE A 475 8.00 6.34 33.85
N ASN A 476 7.14 5.53 34.46
CA ASN A 476 7.52 4.35 35.24
C ASN A 476 7.85 3.13 34.37
N HIS A 477 7.35 3.11 33.14
CA HIS A 477 7.50 1.99 32.21
C HIS A 477 8.69 2.13 31.27
N VAL A 478 9.30 3.33 31.15
CA VAL A 478 10.41 3.56 30.21
C VAL A 478 11.71 2.90 30.68
N ASP A 479 12.35 2.18 29.77
CA ASP A 479 13.74 1.76 29.84
C ASP A 479 14.65 2.90 29.35
N TYR A 480 15.25 3.62 30.32
CA TYR A 480 16.14 4.75 30.10
C TYR A 480 17.56 4.35 29.67
N ASP A 481 17.90 3.07 29.66
CA ASP A 481 19.17 2.59 29.13
C ASP A 481 19.05 2.28 27.63
N SER A 482 17.84 2.01 27.15
CA SER A 482 17.58 1.80 25.73
C SER A 482 17.73 3.08 24.88
N LYS A 483 18.31 2.93 23.68
CA LYS A 483 18.52 4.03 22.72
C LYS A 483 17.22 4.67 22.22
N HIS A 484 16.12 3.91 22.21
CA HIS A 484 14.82 4.34 21.70
C HIS A 484 13.76 4.47 22.80
N ARG A 485 14.13 4.37 24.08
CA ARG A 485 13.21 4.55 25.22
C ARG A 485 12.03 3.58 25.17
N LYS A 486 12.33 2.30 24.93
CA LYS A 486 11.32 1.23 24.94
C LYS A 486 10.74 1.01 26.32
N PHE A 487 9.72 0.16 26.42
CA PHE A 487 9.19 -0.26 27.71
C PHE A 487 10.14 -1.25 28.41
N LYS A 488 10.13 -1.22 29.74
CA LYS A 488 10.63 -2.29 30.60
C LYS A 488 9.60 -3.41 30.56
N ASN A 489 9.77 -4.36 29.65
CA ASN A 489 8.89 -5.51 29.50
C ASN A 489 9.63 -6.82 29.76
N LYS A 490 8.91 -7.80 30.31
CA LYS A 490 9.35 -9.19 30.30
C LYS A 490 9.15 -9.75 28.90
N LYS A 491 10.03 -10.67 28.49
CA LYS A 491 9.88 -11.37 27.21
C LYS A 491 8.52 -12.08 27.15
N SER A 492 7.82 -11.91 26.03
CA SER A 492 6.56 -12.59 25.76
C SER A 492 6.79 -14.08 25.54
N ILE A 493 5.89 -14.93 26.06
CA ILE A 493 5.93 -16.37 25.80
C ILE A 493 5.80 -16.70 24.31
N TRP A 494 5.15 -15.81 23.54
CA TRP A 494 4.98 -15.91 22.08
C TRP A 494 6.27 -15.59 21.31
N THR A 495 7.31 -15.15 22.01
CA THR A 495 8.64 -14.84 21.44
C THR A 495 9.72 -15.76 21.99
N ASP A 496 9.35 -16.72 22.83
CA ASP A 496 10.24 -17.72 23.42
C ASP A 496 10.02 -19.09 22.77
N ARG A 497 11.06 -19.61 22.10
CA ARG A 497 11.01 -20.88 21.37
C ARG A 497 10.67 -22.08 22.27
N ASN A 498 11.04 -22.02 23.55
CA ASN A 498 10.81 -23.12 24.49
C ASN A 498 9.38 -23.08 25.07
N LEU A 499 8.74 -21.91 25.06
CA LEU A 499 7.42 -21.72 25.68
C LEU A 499 6.27 -21.69 24.66
N ILE A 500 6.55 -21.33 23.40
CA ILE A 500 5.53 -21.12 22.37
C ILE A 500 4.67 -22.37 22.09
N TYR A 501 5.26 -23.57 22.12
CA TYR A 501 4.53 -24.83 21.94
C TYR A 501 3.48 -25.04 23.03
N ASN A 502 3.84 -24.78 24.28
CA ASN A 502 2.93 -24.88 25.42
C ASN A 502 1.86 -23.77 25.35
N ALA A 503 2.21 -22.57 24.89
CA ALA A 503 1.27 -21.48 24.69
C ALA A 503 0.16 -21.87 23.70
N PHE A 504 0.51 -22.43 22.53
CA PHE A 504 -0.46 -22.96 21.57
C PHE A 504 -1.31 -24.08 22.16
N ASN A 505 -0.69 -25.07 22.82
CA ASN A 505 -1.42 -26.19 23.41
C ASN A 505 -2.47 -25.71 24.43
N LYS A 506 -2.12 -24.76 25.31
CA LYS A 506 -3.03 -24.18 26.30
C LYS A 506 -4.21 -23.46 25.67
N ILE A 507 -3.98 -22.68 24.60
CA ILE A 507 -5.08 -22.01 23.87
C ILE A 507 -6.00 -23.04 23.23
N PHE A 508 -5.45 -24.07 22.57
CA PHE A 508 -6.26 -25.10 21.90
C PHE A 508 -7.07 -25.93 22.89
N GLU A 509 -6.49 -26.28 24.04
CA GLU A 509 -7.18 -26.96 25.14
C GLU A 509 -8.32 -26.10 25.70
N LYS A 510 -8.04 -24.82 25.97
CA LYS A 510 -9.02 -23.88 26.53
C LYS A 510 -10.26 -23.73 25.65
N PHE A 511 -10.06 -23.68 24.34
CA PHE A 511 -11.13 -23.51 23.35
C PHE A 511 -11.47 -24.81 22.60
N GLN A 512 -11.19 -25.97 23.21
CA GLN A 512 -11.40 -27.28 22.58
C GLN A 512 -12.84 -27.55 22.17
N ASN A 513 -13.83 -26.86 22.76
CA ASN A 513 -15.25 -27.02 22.43
C ASN A 513 -15.78 -25.98 21.41
N ASN A 514 -14.90 -25.15 20.84
CA ASN A 514 -15.25 -24.09 19.89
C ASN A 514 -14.70 -24.40 18.49
N THR A 515 -15.31 -23.85 17.43
CA THR A 515 -14.64 -23.87 16.12
C THR A 515 -13.40 -22.98 16.19
N LEU A 516 -12.24 -23.51 15.79
CA LEU A 516 -10.98 -22.76 15.80
C LEU A 516 -10.60 -22.36 14.38
N VAL A 517 -10.32 -21.08 14.18
CA VAL A 517 -9.75 -20.55 12.94
C VAL A 517 -8.43 -19.85 13.27
N ILE A 518 -7.31 -20.37 12.77
CA ILE A 518 -5.98 -19.86 13.12
C ILE A 518 -5.32 -19.32 11.87
N SER A 519 -5.01 -18.03 11.85
CA SER A 519 -4.12 -17.42 10.86
C SER A 519 -2.68 -17.51 11.32
N TYR A 520 -1.81 -17.95 10.43
CA TYR A 520 -0.42 -18.22 10.75
C TYR A 520 0.48 -18.09 9.54
N ARG A 521 1.78 -18.04 9.76
CA ARG A 521 2.75 -18.04 8.68
C ARG A 521 3.41 -19.40 8.52
N SER A 522 3.59 -19.84 7.28
CA SER A 522 4.19 -21.13 6.96
C SER A 522 5.64 -21.27 7.42
N ASP A 523 6.35 -20.14 7.62
CA ASP A 523 7.71 -20.11 8.15
C ASP A 523 7.76 -19.89 9.66
N GLY A 524 6.64 -20.05 10.37
CA GLY A 524 6.55 -19.93 11.81
C GLY A 524 7.08 -21.15 12.58
N ILE A 525 7.31 -20.94 13.86
CA ILE A 525 7.57 -21.96 14.87
C ILE A 525 6.46 -21.83 15.91
N PRO A 526 5.67 -22.89 16.18
CA PRO A 526 5.75 -24.24 15.61
C PRO A 526 5.49 -24.30 14.10
N SER A 527 6.01 -25.32 13.42
CA SER A 527 5.74 -25.56 11.99
C SER A 527 4.26 -25.85 11.75
N VAL A 528 3.83 -25.82 10.47
CA VAL A 528 2.46 -26.14 10.09
C VAL A 528 2.07 -27.55 10.57
N GLU A 529 2.95 -28.52 10.38
CA GLU A 529 2.75 -29.92 10.80
C GLU A 529 2.68 -30.04 12.33
N GLU A 530 3.49 -29.28 13.05
CA GLU A 530 3.48 -29.25 14.51
C GLU A 530 2.19 -28.64 15.05
N ILE A 531 1.68 -27.54 14.45
CA ILE A 531 0.38 -26.96 14.79
C ILE A 531 -0.75 -27.97 14.55
N VAL A 532 -0.72 -28.68 13.42
CA VAL A 532 -1.71 -29.75 13.15
C VAL A 532 -1.65 -30.84 14.20
N SER A 533 -0.45 -31.27 14.58
CA SER A 533 -0.24 -32.28 15.64
C SER A 533 -0.83 -31.82 16.98
N LEU A 534 -0.62 -30.56 17.34
CA LEU A 534 -1.22 -29.96 18.55
C LEU A 534 -2.76 -29.91 18.47
N LEU A 535 -3.32 -29.50 17.33
CA LEU A 535 -4.77 -29.42 17.12
C LEU A 535 -5.44 -30.81 17.17
N LYS A 536 -4.81 -31.85 16.62
CA LYS A 536 -5.34 -33.22 16.60
C LYS A 536 -5.57 -33.83 17.99
N LYS A 537 -4.98 -33.25 19.04
CA LYS A 537 -5.25 -33.66 20.43
C LYS A 537 -6.68 -33.29 20.87
N TYR A 538 -7.26 -32.26 20.26
CA TYR A 538 -8.53 -31.66 20.70
C TYR A 538 -9.60 -31.64 19.60
N LYS A 539 -9.21 -31.73 18.32
CA LYS A 539 -10.09 -31.58 17.15
C LYS A 539 -10.00 -32.78 16.22
N LYS A 540 -11.14 -33.23 15.69
CA LYS A 540 -11.21 -34.38 14.77
C LYS A 540 -10.96 -33.98 13.33
N ASN A 541 -11.50 -32.82 12.93
CA ASN A 541 -11.47 -32.34 11.55
C ASN A 541 -10.59 -31.10 11.46
N ILE A 542 -9.56 -31.14 10.62
CA ILE A 542 -8.64 -30.02 10.41
C ILE A 542 -8.48 -29.78 8.91
N SER A 543 -8.96 -28.64 8.43
CA SER A 543 -8.72 -28.15 7.08
C SER A 543 -7.62 -27.10 7.08
N ILE A 544 -6.73 -27.18 6.09
CA ILE A 544 -5.64 -26.21 5.92
C ILE A 544 -5.82 -25.52 4.58
N LYS A 545 -5.82 -24.19 4.61
CA LYS A 545 -5.83 -23.35 3.42
C LYS A 545 -4.53 -22.57 3.39
N GLN A 546 -3.95 -22.45 2.20
CA GLN A 546 -2.72 -21.70 2.00
C GLN A 546 -2.96 -20.66 0.93
N ARG A 547 -2.46 -19.46 1.17
CA ARG A 547 -2.36 -18.40 0.17
C ARG A 547 -0.92 -17.97 0.08
N ALA A 548 -0.39 -17.91 -1.13
CA ALA A 548 0.92 -17.33 -1.34
C ALA A 548 0.86 -15.88 -0.88
N TYR A 549 1.66 -15.53 0.12
CA TYR A 549 1.74 -14.18 0.64
C TYR A 549 3.14 -13.68 0.41
N LYS A 550 3.35 -13.10 -0.77
CA LYS A 550 4.68 -12.70 -1.20
C LYS A 550 5.00 -11.34 -0.57
N TYR A 551 5.75 -11.36 0.52
CA TYR A 551 6.53 -10.19 0.90
C TYR A 551 7.41 -9.82 -0.29
N ALA A 552 7.39 -8.54 -0.67
CA ALA A 552 8.19 -8.00 -1.76
C ALA A 552 9.62 -8.57 -1.71
N LEU A 553 10.07 -9.17 -2.81
CA LEU A 553 11.49 -9.49 -3.07
C LEU A 553 12.13 -10.57 -2.18
N ASN A 554 11.37 -11.23 -1.31
CA ASN A 554 11.83 -12.47 -0.68
C ASN A 554 11.81 -13.61 -1.72
N HIS A 555 12.98 -14.18 -2.01
CA HIS A 555 13.11 -15.35 -2.90
C HIS A 555 12.47 -16.61 -2.30
N HIS A 556 12.23 -16.64 -0.99
CA HIS A 556 11.49 -17.70 -0.31
C HIS A 556 9.99 -17.40 -0.35
N LYS A 557 9.22 -18.31 -0.94
CA LYS A 557 7.76 -18.30 -0.85
C LYS A 557 7.37 -18.57 0.61
N THR A 558 6.93 -17.53 1.31
CA THR A 558 6.20 -17.67 2.56
C THR A 558 4.71 -17.64 2.24
N TYR A 559 3.94 -18.46 2.93
CA TYR A 559 2.51 -18.58 2.73
C TYR A 559 1.81 -18.16 4.01
N GLU A 560 0.70 -17.46 3.85
CA GLU A 560 -0.27 -17.35 4.94
C GLU A 560 -1.07 -18.64 4.96
N VAL A 561 -1.19 -19.21 6.14
CA VAL A 561 -1.84 -20.48 6.41
C VAL A 561 -3.05 -20.20 7.29
N LEU A 562 -4.19 -20.75 6.89
CA LEU A 562 -5.41 -20.72 7.68
C LEU A 562 -5.76 -22.15 8.06
N PHE A 563 -5.72 -22.44 9.37
CA PHE A 563 -6.23 -23.69 9.92
C PHE A 563 -7.69 -23.49 10.29
N ILE A 564 -8.55 -24.42 9.91
CA ILE A 564 -9.95 -24.47 10.32
C ILE A 564 -10.14 -25.82 11.01
N ALA A 565 -10.36 -25.80 12.32
CA ALA A 565 -10.45 -27.00 13.14
C ALA A 565 -11.81 -27.11 13.84
N THR A 566 -12.50 -28.22 13.62
CA THR A 566 -13.84 -28.53 14.10
C THR A 566 -13.89 -29.92 14.73
N ASP A 567 -15.00 -30.23 15.41
CA ASP A 567 -15.20 -31.49 16.15
C ASP A 567 -15.61 -32.68 15.28
#